data_AF-A0A7V3W3D6-F1
#
_entry.id   AF-A0A7V3W3D6-F1
#
_cell.length_a   1.000
_cell.length_b   1.000
_cell.length_c   1.000
_cell.angle_alpha   90.00
_cell.angle_beta   90.00
_cell.angle_gamma   90.00
#
_symmetry.space_group_name_H-M   'P 1'
#
loop_
_entity.id
_entity.type
_entity.pdbx_description
1 polymer ?
#
loop_
_entity_poly.entity_id
_entity_poly.type
_entity_poly.pdbx_seq_one_letter_code
_entity_poly.pdbx_strand_id
1 'polypeptide(L)'
;MIDRKQLKSLTVLGWNFGLHILRAMIPRKKINQVELFKGYFSKDWITAFTAEEINQVYNFQQCTVCGLCQEVCTPAWESGGKFLGPEHLAACAGRSQPEYISDADDFFRCTLCARCEPACPEEVKISDLARLMRRWIFRVDPSATWSLFPQVKQNLDQFQNPFGKPGAAPKAQAGKILLFPGCRETALGDPEKWLALCKKSGLDAKLFSAACCGGLLEEIGADNLAPGLDRLIAQGPELVLT
;
A
#
# COMPACT_ATOMS: atom_id res chain seq x y z
N MET A 1 23.38 -47.37 46.34
CA MET A 1 24.66 -46.73 45.99
C MET A 1 24.53 -46.17 44.60
N ILE A 2 24.85 -44.88 44.40
CA ILE A 2 24.90 -44.27 43.06
C ILE A 2 26.05 -44.94 42.31
N ASP A 3 25.77 -45.52 41.14
CA ASP A 3 26.82 -46.14 40.33
C ASP A 3 27.67 -45.08 39.60
N ARG A 4 28.81 -45.49 39.06
CA ARG A 4 29.74 -44.57 38.37
C ARG A 4 29.12 -43.88 37.15
N LYS A 5 28.15 -44.49 36.47
CA LYS A 5 27.46 -43.92 35.30
C LYS A 5 26.44 -42.87 35.75
N GLN A 6 25.68 -43.15 36.81
CA GLN A 6 24.75 -42.22 37.42
C GLN A 6 25.47 -41.00 37.99
N LEU A 7 26.61 -41.20 38.67
CA LEU A 7 27.42 -40.10 39.16
C LEU A 7 27.92 -39.21 38.01
N LYS A 8 28.44 -39.82 36.93
CA LYS A 8 28.86 -39.09 35.73
C LYS A 8 27.71 -38.30 35.09
N SER A 9 26.51 -38.90 35.00
CA SER A 9 25.32 -38.26 34.46
C SER A 9 24.89 -37.05 35.30
N LEU A 10 24.81 -37.22 36.61
CA LEU A 10 24.46 -36.15 37.54
C LEU A 10 25.48 -35.00 37.52
N THR A 11 26.77 -35.31 37.43
CA THR A 11 27.81 -34.29 37.29
C THR A 11 27.69 -33.52 35.98
N VAL A 12 27.45 -34.21 34.86
CA VAL A 12 27.26 -33.54 33.55
C VAL A 12 26.00 -32.68 33.56
N LEU A 13 24.91 -33.15 34.15
CA LEU A 13 23.67 -32.40 34.28
C LEU A 13 23.86 -31.16 35.16
N GLY A 14 24.46 -31.32 36.34
CA GLY A 14 24.76 -30.23 37.25
C GLY A 14 25.70 -29.19 36.64
N TRP A 15 26.71 -29.64 35.89
CA TRP A 15 27.62 -28.77 35.14
C TRP A 15 26.88 -27.96 34.08
N ASN A 16 26.06 -28.59 33.24
CA ASN A 16 25.28 -27.90 32.21
C ASN A 16 24.25 -26.94 32.81
N PHE A 17 23.59 -27.34 33.90
CA PHE A 17 22.64 -26.49 34.61
C PHE A 17 23.33 -25.27 35.23
N GLY A 18 24.47 -25.48 35.90
CA GLY A 18 25.30 -24.40 36.43
C GLY A 18 25.78 -23.44 35.34
N LEU A 19 26.27 -23.97 34.20
CA LEU A 19 26.64 -23.17 33.03
C LEU A 19 25.46 -22.38 32.47
N HIS A 20 24.26 -22.96 32.43
CA HIS A 20 23.05 -22.27 31.97
C HIS A 20 22.71 -21.09 32.89
N ILE A 21 22.72 -21.31 34.21
CA ILE A 21 22.50 -20.25 35.20
C ILE A 21 23.56 -19.15 35.07
N LEU A 22 24.85 -19.51 35.00
CA LEU A 22 25.93 -18.55 34.82
C LEU A 22 25.75 -17.74 33.52
N ARG A 23 25.37 -18.38 32.41
CA ARG A 23 25.09 -17.70 31.14
C ARG A 23 23.84 -16.82 31.19
N ALA A 24 22.85 -17.16 32.02
CA ALA A 24 21.64 -16.36 32.23
C ALA A 24 21.91 -15.12 33.09
N MET A 25 22.90 -15.18 34.00
CA MET A 25 23.35 -14.02 34.78
C MET A 25 24.13 -12.99 33.94
N ILE A 26 24.67 -13.38 32.78
CA ILE A 26 25.33 -12.44 31.86
C ILE A 26 24.26 -11.57 31.19
N PRO A 27 24.27 -10.23 31.40
CA PRO A 27 23.32 -9.35 30.76
C PRO A 27 23.54 -9.37 29.24
N ARG A 28 22.65 -10.06 28.53
CA ARG A 28 22.62 -10.02 27.07
C ARG A 28 21.93 -8.74 26.63
N LYS A 29 22.47 -8.08 25.61
CA LYS A 29 21.73 -7.05 24.89
C LYS A 29 20.43 -7.68 24.39
N LYS A 30 19.29 -7.21 24.87
CA LYS A 30 17.98 -7.63 24.35
C LYS A 30 17.87 -7.11 22.92
N ILE A 31 18.30 -7.92 21.97
CA ILE A 31 18.08 -7.66 20.55
C ILE A 31 16.59 -7.95 20.30
N ASN A 32 15.94 -7.04 19.59
CA ASN A 32 14.58 -7.26 19.13
C ASN A 32 14.57 -8.41 18.11
N GLN A 33 14.32 -9.63 18.59
CA GLN A 33 14.34 -10.84 17.76
C GLN A 33 13.31 -10.76 16.62
N VAL A 34 12.20 -10.04 16.81
CA VAL A 34 11.19 -9.83 15.78
C VAL A 34 11.75 -9.01 14.63
N GLU A 35 12.48 -7.94 14.94
CA GLU A 35 13.12 -7.08 13.93
C GLU A 35 14.24 -7.82 13.19
N LEU A 36 15.04 -8.60 13.92
CA LEU A 36 16.08 -9.44 13.33
C LEU A 36 15.49 -10.49 12.37
N PHE A 37 14.41 -11.16 12.78
CA PHE A 37 13.70 -12.15 11.98
C PHE A 37 13.12 -11.53 10.70
N LYS A 38 12.49 -10.34 10.80
CA LYS A 38 11.99 -9.60 9.64
C LYS A 38 13.10 -9.28 8.63
N GLY A 39 14.33 -9.07 9.10
CA GLY A 39 15.49 -8.83 8.24
C GLY A 39 15.99 -10.06 7.47
N TYR A 40 15.79 -11.28 7.99
CA TYR A 40 16.35 -12.51 7.39
C TYR A 40 15.83 -12.78 5.98
N PHE A 41 14.54 -12.56 5.74
CA PHE A 41 13.92 -12.85 4.45
C PHE A 41 13.81 -11.64 3.52
N SER A 42 14.38 -10.49 3.91
CA SER A 42 14.36 -9.28 3.09
C SER A 42 14.99 -9.49 1.71
N LYS A 43 16.02 -10.33 1.62
CA LYS A 43 16.70 -10.69 0.37
C LYS A 43 15.88 -11.63 -0.51
N ASP A 44 14.97 -12.38 0.10
CA ASP A 44 14.08 -13.32 -0.58
C ASP A 44 12.73 -12.66 -0.92
N TRP A 45 12.64 -11.32 -0.74
CA TRP A 45 11.44 -10.53 -1.06
C TRP A 45 10.18 -10.96 -0.29
N ILE A 46 10.37 -11.66 0.83
CA ILE A 46 9.30 -12.02 1.76
C ILE A 46 9.13 -10.88 2.74
N THR A 47 7.92 -10.34 2.83
CA THR A 47 7.60 -9.22 3.71
C THR A 47 6.54 -9.61 4.72
N ALA A 48 6.71 -9.16 5.96
CA ALA A 48 5.74 -9.43 7.01
C ALA A 48 4.42 -8.70 6.73
N PHE A 49 3.30 -9.40 6.91
CA PHE A 49 1.98 -8.81 6.79
C PHE A 49 1.66 -7.88 7.97
N THR A 50 0.94 -6.81 7.70
CA THR A 50 0.20 -6.08 8.75
C THR A 50 -1.08 -6.84 9.13
N ALA A 51 -1.69 -6.49 10.26
CA ALA A 51 -2.95 -7.11 10.67
C ALA A 51 -4.09 -6.88 9.65
N GLU A 52 -4.08 -5.74 8.97
CA GLU A 52 -5.04 -5.42 7.90
C GLU A 52 -4.79 -6.26 6.64
N GLU A 53 -3.52 -6.41 6.24
CA GLU A 53 -3.13 -7.22 5.08
C GLU A 53 -3.52 -8.69 5.27
N ILE A 54 -3.44 -9.22 6.50
CA ILE A 54 -3.87 -10.59 6.80
C ILE A 54 -5.35 -10.80 6.46
N ASN A 55 -6.24 -9.85 6.78
CA ASN A 55 -7.67 -9.97 6.46
C ASN A 55 -7.91 -9.96 4.95
N GLN A 56 -7.16 -9.14 4.21
CA GLN A 56 -7.22 -9.14 2.75
C GLN A 56 -6.75 -10.48 2.17
N VAL A 57 -5.69 -11.07 2.74
CA VAL A 57 -5.23 -12.43 2.39
C VAL A 57 -6.31 -13.47 2.59
N TYR A 58 -6.98 -13.48 3.73
CA TYR A 58 -8.07 -14.41 3.98
C TYR A 58 -9.27 -14.21 3.04
N ASN A 59 -9.56 -12.97 2.62
CA ASN A 59 -10.64 -12.73 1.67
C ASN A 59 -10.31 -13.30 0.29
N PHE A 60 -9.14 -13.01 -0.30
CA PHE A 60 -8.87 -13.51 -1.65
C PHE A 60 -8.61 -15.01 -1.72
N GLN A 61 -8.23 -15.66 -0.60
CA GLN A 61 -8.16 -17.12 -0.49
C GLN A 61 -9.51 -17.83 -0.67
N GLN A 62 -10.63 -17.10 -0.63
CA GLN A 62 -11.97 -17.65 -0.91
C GLN A 62 -12.20 -17.85 -2.41
N CYS A 63 -11.33 -17.32 -3.27
CA CYS A 63 -11.47 -17.46 -4.71
C CYS A 63 -11.47 -18.94 -5.13
N THR A 64 -12.53 -19.34 -5.84
CA THR A 64 -12.71 -20.68 -6.41
C THR A 64 -12.25 -20.79 -7.86
N VAL A 65 -11.70 -19.71 -8.44
CA VAL A 65 -11.21 -19.65 -9.83
C VAL A 65 -12.32 -20.01 -10.83
N CYS A 66 -13.54 -19.50 -10.61
CA CYS A 66 -14.71 -19.80 -11.43
C CYS A 66 -14.84 -18.97 -12.72
N GLY A 67 -14.08 -17.87 -12.84
CA GLY A 67 -14.05 -17.01 -14.03
C GLY A 67 -15.22 -16.05 -14.26
N LEU A 68 -16.23 -16.02 -13.38
CA LEU A 68 -17.37 -15.09 -13.52
C LEU A 68 -16.96 -13.62 -13.55
N CYS A 69 -15.89 -13.26 -12.82
CA CYS A 69 -15.34 -11.92 -12.82
C CYS A 69 -14.71 -11.52 -14.17
N GLN A 70 -14.26 -12.50 -14.96
CA GLN A 70 -13.66 -12.27 -16.27
C GLN A 70 -14.68 -11.69 -17.26
N GLU A 71 -15.91 -12.21 -17.21
CA GLU A 71 -17.04 -11.82 -18.07
C GLU A 71 -17.55 -10.39 -17.85
N VAL A 72 -16.98 -9.66 -16.90
CA VAL A 72 -17.32 -8.25 -16.67
C VAL A 72 -16.10 -7.34 -16.70
N CYS A 73 -14.91 -7.90 -16.99
CA CYS A 73 -13.65 -7.17 -16.98
C CYS A 73 -13.35 -6.54 -18.35
N THR A 74 -13.85 -5.32 -18.55
CA THR A 74 -13.55 -4.53 -19.77
C THR A 74 -12.05 -4.39 -20.04
N PRO A 75 -11.18 -4.05 -19.07
CA PRO A 75 -9.75 -3.96 -19.33
C PRO A 75 -9.12 -5.26 -19.85
N ALA A 76 -9.59 -6.42 -19.40
CA ALA A 76 -9.06 -7.71 -19.86
C ALA A 76 -9.42 -7.95 -21.33
N TRP A 77 -10.69 -7.73 -21.69
CA TRP A 77 -11.16 -7.85 -23.08
C TRP A 77 -10.45 -6.89 -24.04
N GLU A 78 -10.34 -5.61 -23.66
CA GLU A 78 -9.72 -4.58 -24.51
C GLU A 78 -8.20 -4.75 -24.62
N SER A 79 -7.57 -5.50 -23.70
CA SER A 79 -6.11 -5.69 -23.70
C SER A 79 -5.60 -6.57 -24.84
N GLY A 80 -6.48 -7.36 -25.47
CA GLY A 80 -6.08 -8.37 -26.47
C GLY A 80 -5.19 -9.47 -25.90
N GLY A 81 -5.42 -9.88 -24.65
CA GLY A 81 -4.66 -10.95 -23.97
C GLY A 81 -3.40 -10.48 -23.25
N LYS A 82 -3.13 -9.17 -23.18
CA LYS A 82 -2.02 -8.58 -22.40
C LYS A 82 -2.34 -8.45 -20.92
N PHE A 83 -3.61 -8.41 -20.57
CA PHE A 83 -4.12 -8.46 -19.21
C PHE A 83 -5.00 -9.70 -19.09
N LEU A 84 -4.57 -10.66 -18.28
CA LEU A 84 -5.29 -11.93 -18.15
C LEU A 84 -6.60 -11.78 -17.35
N GLY A 85 -6.73 -10.70 -16.57
CA GLY A 85 -7.98 -10.32 -15.92
C GLY A 85 -8.09 -10.77 -14.46
N PRO A 86 -9.23 -10.49 -13.81
CA PRO A 86 -9.41 -10.59 -12.36
C PRO A 86 -9.27 -12.01 -11.79
N GLU A 87 -9.65 -13.04 -12.55
CA GLU A 87 -9.48 -14.43 -12.12
C GLU A 87 -7.99 -14.76 -11.95
N HIS A 88 -7.17 -14.39 -12.94
CA HIS A 88 -5.72 -14.56 -12.91
C HIS A 88 -5.08 -13.79 -11.75
N LEU A 89 -5.54 -12.56 -11.48
CA LEU A 89 -5.04 -11.78 -10.34
C LEU A 89 -5.23 -12.53 -9.01
N ALA A 90 -6.40 -13.13 -8.79
CA ALA A 90 -6.66 -13.92 -7.59
C ALA A 90 -5.81 -15.19 -7.53
N ALA A 91 -5.70 -15.92 -8.63
CA ALA A 91 -4.89 -17.13 -8.70
C ALA A 91 -3.39 -16.85 -8.44
N CYS A 92 -2.86 -15.75 -8.98
CA CYS A 92 -1.46 -15.36 -8.82
C CYS A 92 -1.16 -14.80 -7.44
N ALA A 93 -2.09 -14.07 -6.83
CA ALA A 93 -1.92 -13.57 -5.46
C ALA A 93 -1.89 -14.68 -4.40
N GLY A 94 -2.47 -15.85 -4.69
CA GLY A 94 -2.38 -17.04 -3.86
C GLY A 94 -1.03 -17.76 -3.93
N ARG A 95 -0.11 -17.35 -4.81
CA ARG A 95 1.25 -17.90 -4.87
C ARG A 95 2.05 -17.47 -3.64
N SER A 96 3.10 -18.24 -3.33
CA SER A 96 4.03 -17.86 -2.26
C SER A 96 4.65 -16.48 -2.54
N GLN A 97 5.13 -15.82 -1.49
CA GLN A 97 6.04 -14.70 -1.69
C GLN A 97 7.42 -15.28 -2.06
N PRO A 98 8.12 -14.72 -3.07
CA PRO A 98 7.80 -13.48 -3.79
C PRO A 98 7.22 -13.68 -5.20
N GLU A 99 6.78 -14.88 -5.55
CA GLU A 99 6.45 -15.27 -6.92
C GLU A 99 5.38 -14.37 -7.59
N TYR A 100 4.53 -13.72 -6.80
CA TYR A 100 3.54 -12.74 -7.28
C TYR A 100 4.16 -11.58 -8.09
N ILE A 101 5.44 -11.24 -7.88
CA ILE A 101 6.10 -10.15 -8.61
C ILE A 101 6.22 -10.42 -10.11
N SER A 102 6.22 -11.70 -10.51
CA SER A 102 6.29 -12.08 -11.93
C SER A 102 5.03 -11.65 -12.71
N ASP A 103 3.93 -11.40 -12.01
CA ASP A 103 2.65 -10.95 -12.56
C ASP A 103 2.41 -9.45 -12.30
N ALA A 104 3.46 -8.67 -11.99
CA ALA A 104 3.36 -7.25 -11.68
C ALA A 104 2.59 -6.46 -12.76
N ASP A 105 2.87 -6.72 -14.03
CA ASP A 105 2.20 -6.09 -15.16
C ASP A 105 0.67 -6.29 -15.12
N ASP A 106 0.19 -7.49 -14.82
CA ASP A 106 -1.25 -7.76 -14.71
C ASP A 106 -1.87 -6.99 -13.55
N PHE A 107 -1.21 -6.97 -12.37
CA PHE A 107 -1.69 -6.17 -11.23
C PHE A 107 -1.80 -4.70 -11.58
N PHE A 108 -0.89 -4.16 -12.40
CA PHE A 108 -0.87 -2.77 -12.83
C PHE A 108 -1.80 -2.44 -14.01
N ARG A 109 -2.29 -3.45 -14.75
CA ARG A 109 -3.31 -3.29 -15.82
C ARG A 109 -4.74 -3.25 -15.28
N CYS A 110 -4.97 -3.75 -14.06
CA CYS A 110 -6.25 -3.59 -13.38
C CYS A 110 -6.58 -2.09 -13.20
N THR A 111 -7.78 -1.66 -13.57
CA THR A 111 -8.18 -0.24 -13.39
C THR A 111 -8.76 0.06 -12.02
N LEU A 112 -8.79 -0.94 -11.11
CA LEU A 112 -9.44 -0.83 -9.79
C LEU A 112 -10.92 -0.43 -9.83
N CYS A 113 -11.62 -0.64 -10.96
CA CYS A 113 -13.04 -0.26 -11.11
C CYS A 113 -14.02 -1.11 -10.30
N ALA A 114 -13.56 -2.19 -9.67
CA ALA A 114 -14.33 -3.13 -8.84
C ALA A 114 -15.56 -3.78 -9.53
N ARG A 115 -15.70 -3.68 -10.86
CA ARG A 115 -16.84 -4.29 -11.59
C ARG A 115 -16.93 -5.81 -11.46
N CYS A 116 -15.80 -6.46 -11.18
CA CYS A 116 -15.71 -7.89 -10.91
C CYS A 116 -16.31 -8.31 -9.55
N GLU A 117 -16.35 -7.42 -8.56
CA GLU A 117 -16.73 -7.80 -7.20
C GLU A 117 -18.22 -8.14 -7.05
N PRO A 118 -19.16 -7.38 -7.65
CA PRO A 118 -20.57 -7.76 -7.65
C PRO A 118 -20.87 -9.06 -8.42
N ALA A 119 -19.97 -9.50 -9.30
CA ALA A 119 -20.11 -10.74 -10.05
C ALA A 119 -19.54 -11.96 -9.29
N CYS A 120 -18.81 -11.74 -8.19
CA CYS A 120 -18.15 -12.81 -7.46
C CYS A 120 -19.10 -13.45 -6.42
N PRO A 121 -19.38 -14.77 -6.52
CA PRO A 121 -20.25 -15.45 -5.55
C PRO A 121 -19.60 -15.61 -4.17
N GLU A 122 -18.27 -15.58 -4.11
CA GLU A 122 -17.46 -15.68 -2.88
C GLU A 122 -17.10 -14.32 -2.30
N GLU A 123 -17.66 -13.22 -2.85
CA GLU A 123 -17.44 -11.85 -2.39
C GLU A 123 -15.95 -11.44 -2.31
N VAL A 124 -15.11 -11.99 -3.19
CA VAL A 124 -13.69 -11.64 -3.26
C VAL A 124 -13.50 -10.20 -3.72
N LYS A 125 -12.73 -9.43 -2.94
CA LYS A 125 -12.39 -8.02 -3.18
C LYS A 125 -11.18 -7.89 -4.10
N ILE A 126 -11.38 -8.16 -5.38
CA ILE A 126 -10.30 -8.18 -6.39
C ILE A 126 -9.61 -6.81 -6.53
N SER A 127 -10.33 -5.70 -6.35
CA SER A 127 -9.71 -4.37 -6.43
C SER A 127 -8.75 -4.12 -5.26
N ASP A 128 -9.16 -4.50 -4.05
CA ASP A 128 -8.31 -4.43 -2.86
C ASP A 128 -7.12 -5.39 -2.95
N LEU A 129 -7.34 -6.59 -3.49
CA LEU A 129 -6.27 -7.54 -3.79
C LEU A 129 -5.22 -6.93 -4.73
N ALA A 130 -5.66 -6.35 -5.85
CA ALA A 130 -4.75 -5.73 -6.80
C ALA A 130 -3.95 -4.59 -6.15
N ARG A 131 -4.60 -3.77 -5.31
CA ARG A 131 -3.93 -2.71 -4.54
C ARG A 131 -2.92 -3.27 -3.53
N LEU A 132 -3.27 -4.35 -2.82
CA LEU A 132 -2.37 -5.04 -1.90
C LEU A 132 -1.12 -5.56 -2.60
N MET A 133 -1.29 -6.23 -3.75
CA MET A 133 -0.16 -6.75 -4.52
C MET A 133 0.73 -5.62 -5.01
N ARG A 134 0.17 -4.51 -5.50
CA ARG A 134 0.94 -3.31 -5.86
C ARG A 134 1.74 -2.75 -4.68
N ARG A 135 1.17 -2.70 -3.47
CA ARG A 135 1.89 -2.29 -2.26
C ARG A 135 3.06 -3.21 -1.94
N TRP A 136 2.86 -4.53 -2.05
CA TRP A 136 3.93 -5.49 -1.80
C TRP A 136 5.02 -5.44 -2.86
N ILE A 137 4.65 -5.27 -4.13
CA ILE A 137 5.61 -5.04 -5.23
C ILE A 137 6.42 -3.77 -4.92
N PHE A 138 5.76 -2.66 -4.59
CA PHE A 138 6.46 -1.40 -4.26
C PHE A 138 7.38 -1.54 -3.03
N ARG A 139 6.94 -2.26 -1.99
CA ARG A 139 7.72 -2.50 -0.76
C ARG A 139 9.00 -3.28 -1.03
N VAL A 140 8.94 -4.23 -1.95
CA VAL A 140 10.04 -5.15 -2.28
C VAL A 140 10.96 -4.55 -3.35
N ASP A 141 10.39 -4.05 -4.43
CA ASP A 141 11.07 -3.48 -5.58
C ASP A 141 10.26 -2.32 -6.18
N PRO A 142 10.51 -1.07 -5.72
CA PRO A 142 9.88 0.11 -6.31
C PRO A 142 10.12 0.26 -7.82
N SER A 143 11.18 -0.34 -8.37
CA SER A 143 11.50 -0.24 -9.80
C SER A 143 10.63 -1.15 -10.67
N ALA A 144 10.00 -2.16 -10.09
CA ALA A 144 9.02 -3.04 -10.74
C ALA A 144 7.63 -2.38 -10.90
N THR A 145 7.47 -1.13 -10.46
CA THR A 145 6.27 -0.34 -10.74
C THR A 145 6.27 0.23 -12.17
N TRP A 146 5.30 1.08 -12.49
CA TRP A 146 5.22 1.73 -13.80
C TRP A 146 6.53 2.44 -14.16
N SER A 147 6.98 2.31 -15.41
CA SER A 147 8.21 2.95 -15.91
C SER A 147 8.21 4.47 -15.78
N LEU A 148 7.03 5.10 -15.69
CA LEU A 148 6.87 6.54 -15.49
C LEU A 148 7.01 6.97 -14.01
N PHE A 149 7.00 6.04 -13.06
CA PHE A 149 6.99 6.35 -11.64
C PHE A 149 8.20 7.18 -11.18
N PRO A 150 9.46 6.97 -11.65
CA PRO A 150 10.57 7.83 -11.30
C PRO A 150 10.34 9.32 -11.65
N GLN A 151 9.74 9.58 -12.81
CA GLN A 151 9.37 10.94 -13.21
C GLN A 151 8.24 11.51 -12.34
N VAL A 152 7.24 10.69 -12.02
CA VAL A 152 6.16 11.09 -11.10
C VAL A 152 6.71 11.44 -9.74
N LYS A 153 7.65 10.65 -9.20
CA LYS A 153 8.31 10.93 -7.94
C LYS A 153 9.08 12.25 -7.98
N GLN A 154 9.86 12.49 -9.03
CA GLN A 154 10.56 13.77 -9.21
C GLN A 154 9.57 14.95 -9.24
N ASN A 155 8.44 14.80 -9.93
CA ASN A 155 7.41 15.83 -9.99
C ASN A 155 6.77 16.08 -8.62
N LEU A 156 6.54 15.04 -7.82
CA LEU A 156 6.05 15.18 -6.45
C LEU A 156 7.05 15.88 -5.55
N ASP A 157 8.33 15.52 -5.61
CA ASP A 157 9.38 16.15 -4.81
C ASP A 157 9.51 17.64 -5.15
N GLN A 158 9.44 18.01 -6.44
CA GLN A 158 9.65 19.40 -6.91
C GLN A 158 8.40 20.27 -6.88
N PHE A 159 7.26 19.76 -7.36
CA PHE A 159 6.03 20.53 -7.58
C PHE A 159 4.87 20.11 -6.68
N GLN A 160 5.08 19.08 -5.85
CA GLN A 160 4.06 18.54 -4.93
C GLN A 160 2.84 17.96 -5.66
N ASN A 161 2.95 17.68 -6.96
CA ASN A 161 1.91 17.07 -7.79
C ASN A 161 2.55 16.22 -8.90
N PRO A 162 1.83 15.24 -9.48
CA PRO A 162 2.41 14.33 -10.47
C PRO A 162 2.60 14.97 -11.86
N PHE A 163 2.07 16.16 -12.13
CA PHE A 163 2.02 16.76 -13.47
C PHE A 163 3.24 17.59 -13.85
N GLY A 164 4.20 17.78 -12.93
CA GLY A 164 5.46 18.48 -13.23
C GLY A 164 5.29 19.97 -13.50
N LYS A 165 4.19 20.57 -13.04
CA LYS A 165 3.91 22.01 -13.16
C LYS A 165 3.68 22.61 -11.79
N PRO A 166 4.14 23.85 -11.52
CA PRO A 166 3.74 24.55 -10.33
C PRO A 166 2.21 24.76 -10.39
N GLY A 167 1.49 24.28 -9.39
CA GLY A 167 0.06 24.56 -9.34
C GLY A 167 -0.22 26.01 -8.97
N ALA A 168 -1.43 26.47 -9.27
CA ALA A 168 -1.87 27.80 -8.90
C ALA A 168 -1.69 28.02 -7.38
N ALA A 169 -0.90 29.01 -7.00
CA ALA A 169 -0.79 29.43 -5.61
C ALA A 169 -2.14 30.03 -5.20
N PRO A 170 -2.83 29.49 -4.17
CA PRO A 170 -4.02 30.14 -3.66
C PRO A 170 -3.65 31.54 -3.20
N LYS A 171 -4.34 32.57 -3.70
CA LYS A 171 -4.27 33.88 -3.07
C LYS A 171 -4.78 33.72 -1.63
N ALA A 172 -4.15 34.38 -0.66
CA ALA A 172 -4.59 34.36 0.72
C ALA A 172 -6.07 34.76 0.78
N GLN A 173 -6.92 33.85 1.24
CA GLN A 173 -8.38 33.99 1.22
C GLN A 173 -8.98 33.48 2.53
N ALA A 174 -9.90 34.26 3.08
CA ALA A 174 -10.74 33.83 4.19
C ALA A 174 -11.82 32.86 3.67
N GLY A 175 -12.17 31.88 4.50
CA GLY A 175 -13.25 30.93 4.22
C GLY A 175 -13.26 29.81 5.27
N LYS A 176 -14.46 29.42 5.70
CA LYS A 176 -14.64 28.31 6.67
C LYS A 176 -14.53 26.94 6.00
N ILE A 177 -14.95 26.86 4.74
CA ILE A 177 -14.92 25.63 3.94
C ILE A 177 -13.63 25.58 3.13
N LEU A 178 -12.96 24.43 3.10
CA LEU A 178 -11.76 24.22 2.29
C LEU A 178 -12.15 23.56 0.96
N LEU A 179 -11.94 24.25 -0.15
CA LEU A 179 -12.15 23.72 -1.50
C LEU A 179 -10.85 23.07 -1.99
N PHE A 180 -10.87 21.76 -2.22
CA PHE A 180 -9.80 20.96 -2.79
C PHE A 180 -10.25 20.34 -4.13
N PRO A 181 -10.12 21.06 -5.25
CA PRO A 181 -10.58 20.56 -6.56
C PRO A 181 -9.67 19.46 -7.15
N GLY A 182 -8.69 18.98 -6.37
CA GLY A 182 -7.67 18.03 -6.80
C GLY A 182 -6.44 18.67 -7.43
N CYS A 183 -5.29 18.01 -7.27
CA CYS A 183 -4.00 18.49 -7.77
C CYS A 183 -3.96 18.66 -9.30
N ARG A 184 -4.78 17.90 -10.06
CA ARG A 184 -4.92 18.06 -11.51
C ARG A 184 -5.52 19.41 -11.86
N GLU A 185 -6.62 19.77 -11.20
CA GLU A 185 -7.30 21.02 -11.49
C GLU A 185 -6.41 22.21 -11.11
N THR A 186 -5.69 22.11 -9.98
CA THR A 186 -4.77 23.18 -9.58
C THR A 186 -3.53 23.31 -10.48
N ALA A 187 -3.07 22.22 -11.11
CA ALA A 187 -1.87 22.22 -11.96
C ALA A 187 -2.14 22.45 -13.46
N LEU A 188 -3.30 22.00 -13.96
CA LEU A 188 -3.63 21.99 -15.40
C LEU A 188 -4.97 22.63 -15.74
N GLY A 189 -5.83 22.88 -14.75
CA GLY A 189 -7.17 23.40 -14.92
C GLY A 189 -7.31 24.86 -14.50
N ASP A 190 -8.52 25.20 -14.05
CA ASP A 190 -8.90 26.55 -13.65
C ASP A 190 -9.62 26.48 -12.28
N PRO A 191 -8.86 26.35 -11.18
CA PRO A 191 -9.41 26.17 -9.84
C PRO A 191 -10.24 27.38 -9.37
N GLU A 192 -10.05 28.56 -9.98
CA GLU A 192 -10.83 29.76 -9.68
C GLU A 192 -12.30 29.63 -10.12
N LYS A 193 -12.61 28.84 -11.16
CA LYS A 193 -14.00 28.57 -11.56
C LYS A 193 -14.78 27.80 -10.52
N TRP A 194 -14.14 26.81 -9.88
CA TRP A 194 -14.74 26.05 -8.78
C TRP A 194 -15.02 26.93 -7.58
N LEU A 195 -14.08 27.84 -7.26
CA LEU A 195 -14.28 28.84 -6.22
C LEU A 195 -15.41 29.83 -6.57
N ALA A 196 -15.50 30.27 -7.83
CA ALA A 196 -16.58 31.14 -8.29
C ALA A 196 -17.96 30.44 -8.20
N LEU A 197 -18.01 29.14 -8.49
CA LEU A 197 -19.21 28.32 -8.31
C LEU A 197 -19.61 28.24 -6.83
N CYS A 198 -18.65 28.02 -5.93
CA CYS A 198 -18.91 28.03 -4.48
C CYS A 198 -19.54 29.35 -4.04
N LYS A 199 -18.95 30.48 -4.45
CA LYS A 199 -19.48 31.82 -4.14
C LYS A 199 -20.90 32.04 -4.67
N LYS A 200 -21.17 31.63 -5.92
CA LYS A 200 -22.53 31.71 -6.52
C LYS A 200 -23.54 30.81 -5.81
N SER A 201 -23.07 29.73 -5.19
CA SER A 201 -23.89 28.79 -4.43
C SER A 201 -24.05 29.21 -2.95
N GLY A 202 -23.53 30.38 -2.56
CA GLY A 202 -23.59 30.89 -1.19
C GLY A 202 -22.61 30.22 -0.22
N LEU A 203 -21.60 29.51 -0.72
CA LEU A 203 -20.58 28.83 0.09
C LEU A 203 -19.36 29.73 0.31
N ASP A 204 -19.01 29.94 1.58
CA ASP A 204 -17.79 30.65 2.00
C ASP A 204 -16.57 29.71 2.00
N ALA A 205 -16.07 29.44 0.79
CA ALA A 205 -14.97 28.52 0.55
C ALA A 205 -13.64 29.25 0.29
N LYS A 206 -12.53 28.65 0.76
CA LYS A 206 -11.15 29.03 0.42
C LYS A 206 -10.48 27.91 -0.36
N LEU A 207 -9.71 28.26 -1.39
CA LEU A 207 -9.00 27.28 -2.22
C LEU A 207 -7.78 26.70 -1.48
N PHE A 208 -7.63 25.37 -1.49
CA PHE A 208 -6.43 24.69 -1.01
C PHE A 208 -5.37 24.54 -2.12
N SER A 209 -4.09 24.55 -1.73
CA SER A 209 -2.97 24.50 -2.68
C SER A 209 -2.82 23.13 -3.33
N ALA A 210 -2.07 23.14 -4.45
CA ALA A 210 -1.91 22.08 -5.44
C ALA A 210 -1.25 20.77 -4.98
N ALA A 211 -1.18 20.49 -3.68
CA ALA A 211 -0.50 19.32 -3.20
C ALA A 211 -1.30 18.05 -3.52
N CYS A 212 -0.61 16.99 -3.93
CA CYS A 212 -1.17 15.68 -4.18
C CYS A 212 -1.78 15.12 -2.89
N CYS A 213 -3.06 14.73 -2.94
CA CYS A 213 -3.74 14.06 -1.83
C CYS A 213 -3.25 12.62 -1.59
N GLY A 214 -2.48 12.06 -2.52
CA GLY A 214 -1.95 10.70 -2.43
C GLY A 214 -2.82 9.63 -3.06
N GLY A 215 -4.05 9.92 -3.52
CA GLY A 215 -4.94 8.89 -4.09
C GLY A 215 -4.30 8.10 -5.24
N LEU A 216 -3.66 8.78 -6.20
CA LEU A 216 -2.89 8.10 -7.26
C LEU A 216 -1.78 7.19 -6.70
N LEU A 217 -1.11 7.64 -5.63
CA LEU A 217 0.01 6.91 -5.03
C LEU A 217 -0.47 5.67 -4.28
N GLU A 218 -1.60 5.77 -3.59
CA GLU A 218 -2.28 4.65 -2.96
C GLU A 218 -2.72 3.61 -4.01
N GLU A 219 -3.28 4.05 -5.13
CA GLU A 219 -3.72 3.14 -6.20
C GLU A 219 -2.55 2.35 -6.82
N ILE A 220 -1.35 2.94 -6.93
CA ILE A 220 -0.16 2.24 -7.43
C ILE A 220 0.62 1.50 -6.33
N GLY A 221 0.14 1.52 -5.09
CA GLY A 221 0.76 0.87 -3.93
C GLY A 221 1.97 1.60 -3.32
N ALA A 222 2.22 2.85 -3.74
CA ALA A 222 3.29 3.69 -3.23
C ALA A 222 2.83 4.49 -1.99
N ASP A 223 2.33 3.77 -0.99
CA ASP A 223 1.79 4.34 0.25
C ASP A 223 2.82 5.20 0.98
N ASN A 224 2.35 6.20 1.72
CA ASN A 224 3.16 7.15 2.51
C ASN A 224 3.99 8.16 1.70
N LEU A 225 3.76 8.29 0.39
CA LEU A 225 4.34 9.34 -0.43
C LEU A 225 3.40 10.53 -0.66
N ALA A 226 2.37 10.73 0.17
CA ALA A 226 1.35 11.77 -0.02
C ALA A 226 1.77 13.14 0.56
N PRO A 227 2.34 14.07 -0.24
CA PRO A 227 2.87 15.33 0.29
C PRO A 227 1.79 16.33 0.76
N GLY A 228 0.54 16.15 0.32
CA GLY A 228 -0.53 17.12 0.50
C GLY A 228 -1.56 16.78 1.55
N LEU A 229 -1.75 15.50 1.88
CA LEU A 229 -2.83 15.07 2.78
C LEU A 229 -2.62 15.61 4.20
N ASP A 230 -1.42 15.45 4.77
CA ASP A 230 -1.10 15.97 6.10
C ASP A 230 -1.27 17.49 6.18
N ARG A 231 -0.91 18.21 5.11
CA ARG A 231 -1.09 19.66 5.04
C ARG A 231 -2.56 20.05 4.94
N LEU A 232 -3.37 19.26 4.25
CA LEU A 232 -4.81 19.46 4.13
C LEU A 232 -5.47 19.26 5.50
N ILE A 233 -5.11 18.18 6.21
CA ILE A 233 -5.61 17.89 7.57
C ILE A 233 -5.16 18.98 8.56
N ALA A 234 -3.90 19.43 8.48
CA ALA A 234 -3.35 20.47 9.36
C ALA A 234 -4.04 21.84 9.25
N GLN A 235 -4.82 22.09 8.18
CA GLN A 235 -5.63 23.31 8.06
C GLN A 235 -6.84 23.32 9.01
N GLY A 236 -7.17 22.19 9.65
CA GLY A 236 -8.34 22.03 10.52
C GLY A 236 -9.65 22.49 9.88
N PRO A 237 -9.96 22.09 8.63
CA PRO A 237 -11.16 22.57 7.97
C PRO A 237 -12.43 22.02 8.64
N GLU A 238 -13.46 22.85 8.77
CA GLU A 238 -14.79 22.41 9.22
C GLU A 238 -15.42 21.44 8.21
N LEU A 239 -15.18 21.72 6.93
CA LEU A 239 -15.61 20.91 5.80
C LEU A 239 -14.58 21.01 4.67
N VAL A 240 -14.30 19.87 4.04
CA VAL A 240 -13.53 19.80 2.80
C VAL A 240 -14.50 19.49 1.65
N LEU A 241 -14.55 20.38 0.67
CA LEU A 241 -15.24 20.16 -0.60
C LEU A 241 -14.22 19.70 -1.63
N THR A 242 -14.39 18.49 -2.17
CA THR A 242 -13.51 17.90 -3.18
C THR A 242 -14.16 17.87 -4.55
#